data_AF-A0A9C8K817-F1
#
_entry.id   AF-A0A9C8K817-F1
#
_cell.length_a   1.000
_cell.length_b   1.000
_cell.length_c   1.000
_cell.angle_alpha   90.00
_cell.angle_beta   90.00
_cell.angle_gamma   90.00
#
_symmetry.space_group_name_H-M   'P 1'
#
loop_
_entity.id
_entity.type
_entity.pdbx_description
1 polymer ?
#
loop_
_entity_poly.entity_id
_entity_poly.type
_entity_poly.pdbx_seq_one_letter_code
_entity_poly.pdbx_strand_id
1 'polypeptide(L)' 'MEKTELEKKLRELLNNESREQDSNTPDFILAEFMVNCLDAFELANNKREVWYGVELDPTKRR' A
#
# COMPACT_ATOMS: atom_id res chain seq x y z
N MET A 1 -9.22 5.97 13.81
CA MET A 1 -9.25 5.97 12.34
C MET A 1 -9.76 4.60 11.91
N GLU A 2 -10.75 4.54 11.03
CA GLU A 2 -11.21 3.26 10.50
C GLU A 2 -10.09 2.63 9.67
N LYS A 3 -9.77 1.36 9.91
CA LYS A 3 -8.79 0.61 9.10
C LYS A 3 -9.37 0.44 7.70
N THR A 4 -8.58 0.76 6.67
CA THR A 4 -9.04 0.58 5.29
C THR A 4 -9.26 -0.91 4.99
N GLU A 5 -10.20 -1.23 4.10
CA GLU A 5 -10.43 -2.62 3.69
C GLU A 5 -9.18 -3.28 3.10
N LEU A 6 -8.28 -2.49 2.51
CA LEU A 6 -6.98 -2.94 2.04
C LEU A 6 -6.06 -3.35 3.19
N GLU A 7 -5.95 -2.53 4.24
CA GLU A 7 -5.12 -2.82 5.42
C GLU A 7 -5.57 -4.12 6.10
N LYS A 8 -6.89 -4.35 6.22
CA LYS A 8 -7.45 -5.58 6.78
C LYS A 8 -7.05 -6.81 5.96
N LYS A 9 -7.23 -6.75 4.63
CA LYS A 9 -6.85 -7.84 3.71
C LYS A 9 -5.34 -8.10 3.71
N LEU A 10 -4.53 -7.06 3.80
CA LEU A 10 -3.08 -7.19 3.91
C LEU A 10 -2.68 -7.87 5.21
N ARG A 11 -3.30 -7.49 6.33
CA ARG A 11 -3.05 -8.15 7.62
C ARG A 11 -3.40 -9.64 7.58
N GLU A 12 -4.55 -9.99 7.02
CA GLU A 12 -4.97 -11.39 6.87
C GLU A 12 -4.01 -12.18 5.97
N LEU A 13 -3.59 -11.59 4.84
CA LEU A 13 -2.62 -12.20 3.94
C LEU A 13 -1.28 -12.45 4.64
N LEU A 14 -0.76 -11.45 5.35
CA LEU A 14 0.53 -11.55 6.03
C LEU A 14 0.53 -12.67 7.08
N ASN A 15 -0.54 -12.71 7.90
CA ASN A 15 -0.74 -13.76 8.90
C ASN A 15 -0.82 -15.15 8.27
N ASN A 16 -1.55 -15.30 7.15
CA ASN A 16 -1.68 -16.58 6.44
C ASN A 16 -0.36 -17.08 5.84
N GLU A 17 0.51 -16.15 5.42
CA GLU A 17 1.81 -16.46 4.82
C GLU A 17 2.95 -16.52 5.85
N SER A 18 2.65 -16.34 7.14
CA SER A 18 3.60 -16.31 8.26
C SER A 18 4.79 -15.36 8.05
N ARG A 19 4.59 -14.28 7.30
CA ARG A 19 5.66 -13.32 6.91
C ARG A 19 6.13 -12.46 8.07
N GLU A 20 5.32 -12.34 9.10
CA GLU A 20 5.65 -11.74 10.39
C GLU A 20 6.76 -12.49 11.12
N GLN A 21 6.84 -13.82 10.95
CA GLN A 21 7.76 -14.65 11.71
C GLN A 21 9.21 -14.38 11.32
N ASP A 22 9.46 -14.09 10.05
CA ASP A 22 10.78 -13.69 9.54
C ASP A 22 11.24 -12.32 10.07
N SER A 23 10.28 -11.44 10.35
CA SER A 23 10.55 -10.05 10.77
C SER A 23 10.35 -9.80 12.27
N ASN A 24 9.85 -10.79 13.01
CA ASN A 24 9.41 -10.69 14.40
C ASN A 24 8.53 -9.44 14.67
N THR A 25 7.68 -9.10 13.71
CA THR A 25 6.87 -7.86 13.73
C THR A 25 5.39 -8.23 13.64
N PRO A 26 4.52 -7.78 14.58
CA PRO A 26 3.09 -8.06 14.52
C PRO A 26 2.45 -7.70 13.18
N ASP A 27 1.57 -8.56 12.66
CA ASP A 27 0.98 -8.47 11.31
C ASP A 27 0.31 -7.11 11.03
N PHE A 28 -0.33 -6.52 12.05
CA PHE A 28 -1.00 -5.24 11.91
C PHE A 28 -0.02 -4.08 11.67
N ILE A 29 1.19 -4.15 12.23
CA ILE A 29 2.25 -3.15 12.03
C ILE A 29 2.82 -3.32 10.62
N LEU A 30 3.03 -4.56 10.19
CA LEU A 30 3.53 -4.83 8.85
C LEU A 30 2.50 -4.44 7.77
N ALA A 31 1.22 -4.70 8.00
CA ALA A 31 0.13 -4.25 7.11
C ALA A 31 0.06 -2.72 7.01
N GLU A 32 0.15 -2.01 8.14
CA GLU A 32 0.19 -0.54 8.17
C GLU A 32 1.41 0.01 7.41
N PHE A 33 2.59 -0.59 7.61
CA PHE A 33 3.79 -0.23 6.87
C PHE A 33 3.63 -0.41 5.35
N MET A 34 3.02 -1.52 4.92
CA MET A 34 2.78 -1.80 3.51
C MET A 34 1.82 -0.79 2.87
N VAL A 35 0.75 -0.40 3.58
CA VAL A 35 -0.16 0.66 3.13
C VAL A 35 0.58 1.99 2.98
N ASN A 36 1.38 2.37 3.98
CA ASN A 36 2.17 3.61 3.92
C ASN A 36 3.16 3.62 2.75
N CYS A 37 3.73 2.46 2.39
CA CYS A 37 4.58 2.34 1.20
C CYS A 37 3.81 2.58 -0.10
N LEU A 38 2.57 2.09 -0.19
CA LEU A 38 1.70 2.32 -1.34
C LEU A 38 1.31 3.79 -1.45
N ASP A 39 0.95 4.45 -0.34
CA ASP A 39 0.63 5.88 -0.33
C ASP A 39 1.84 6.74 -0.76
N ALA A 40 3.04 6.40 -0.27
CA ALA A 40 4.27 7.05 -0.69
C ALA A 40 4.56 6.84 -2.18
N PHE A 41 4.28 5.64 -2.69
CA PHE A 41 4.42 5.32 -4.11
C PHE A 41 3.41 6.11 -4.96
N GLU A 42 2.15 6.19 -4.57
CA GLU A 42 1.12 6.99 -5.26
C GLU A 42 1.53 8.46 -5.35
N LEU A 43 2.03 9.03 -4.25
CA LEU A 43 2.54 10.41 -4.25
C LEU A 43 3.71 10.60 -5.24
N ALA A 44 4.66 9.65 -5.28
CA ALA A 44 5.77 9.69 -6.22
C ALA A 44 5.29 9.52 -7.67
N ASN A 45 4.29 8.66 -7.89
CA ASN A 45 3.69 8.40 -9.18
C ASN A 45 3.00 9.67 -9.73
N ASN A 46 2.22 10.37 -8.90
CA ASN A 46 1.57 11.62 -9.27
C ASN A 46 2.60 12.72 -9.62
N LYS A 47 3.70 12.82 -8.85
CA LYS A 47 4.80 13.74 -9.18
C LYS A 47 5.46 13.39 -10.50
N ARG A 48 5.63 12.09 -10.78
CA ARG A 48 6.20 11.60 -12.05
C ARG A 48 5.30 11.96 -13.23
N GLU A 49 3.98 11.85 -13.07
CA GLU A 49 3.00 12.25 -14.09
C GLU A 49 3.10 13.74 -14.45
N VAL A 50 3.15 14.60 -13.42
CA VAL A 50 3.38 16.04 -13.60
C VAL A 50 4.68 16.31 -14.35
N TRP A 51 5.76 15.57 -14.01
CA TRP A 51 7.05 15.71 -14.70
C TRP A 51 7.00 15.35 -16.19
N TYR A 52 6.26 14.30 -16.57
CA TYR A 52 6.08 13.91 -17.97
C TYR A 52 5.01 14.72 -18.72
N GLY A 53 4.30 15.63 -18.05
CA GLY A 53 3.18 16.39 -18.63
C GLY A 53 1.99 15.50 -19.02
N VAL A 54 1.87 14.31 -18.42
CA VAL A 54 0.79 13.36 -18.69
C VAL A 54 -0.22 13.46 -17.55
N GLU A 55 -1.41 14.00 -17.81
CA GLU A 55 -2.55 13.79 -16.91
C GLU A 55 -3.06 12.35 -17.13
N LEU A 56 -2.80 11.47 -16.18
CA LEU A 56 -3.49 10.18 -16.13
C LEU A 56 -4.83 10.38 -15.42
N ASP A 57 -5.91 10.16 -16.15
CA ASP A 57 -7.26 10.11 -15.60
C ASP A 57 -7.37 8.85 -14.71
N PRO A 58 -7.52 8.99 -13.37
CA PRO A 58 -7.56 7.84 -12.46
C PRO A 58 -8.79 6.93 -12.68
N THR A 59 -9.78 7.37 -13.46
CA THR A 59 -10.92 6.53 -13.88
C THR A 59 -10.64 5.68 -15.11
N LYS A 60 -9.57 5.98 -15.86
CA LYS A 60 -9.08 5.17 -16.98
C LYS A 60 -7.93 4.27 -16.51
N ARG A 61 -8.25 3.27 -15.68
CA ARG A 61 -7.33 2.15 -15.49
C ARG A 61 -7.23 1.40 -16.84
N ARG A 62 -6.00 1.30 -17.38
CA ARG A 62 -5.71 0.52 -18.58
C ARG A 62 -6.00 -0.96 -18.37
#